data_AF-A0A662BSQ9-F1
#
_entry.id   AF-A0A662BSQ9-F1
#
_cell.length_a   1.000
_cell.length_b   1.000
_cell.length_c   1.000
_cell.angle_alpha   90.00
_cell.angle_beta   90.00
_cell.angle_gamma   90.00
#
_symmetry.space_group_name_H-M   'P 1'
#
loop_
_entity.id
_entity.type
_entity.pdbx_description
1 polymer ?
#
loop_
_entity_poly.entity_id
_entity_poly.type
_entity_poly.pdbx_seq_one_letter_code
_entity_poly.pdbx_strand_id
1 'polypeptide(L)' 'MDNIMIIFITLLASAFFSGMEIAFVSSNNLKIELDRSKGLLSGKILSRFNQHPSKFIGALLL' A
#
# COMPACT_ATOMS: atom_id res chain seq x y z
N MET A 1 17.96 -25.43 7.38
CA MET A 1 16.73 -24.73 6.99
C MET A 1 16.49 -25.06 5.54
N ASP A 2 15.45 -25.83 5.24
CA ASP A 2 15.21 -26.32 3.88
C ASP A 2 14.81 -25.16 2.96
N ASN A 3 15.43 -25.05 1.78
CA ASN A 3 15.25 -23.95 0.82
C ASN A 3 13.77 -23.67 0.48
N ILE A 4 12.90 -24.67 0.61
CA ILE A 4 11.44 -24.55 0.46
C ILE A 4 10.82 -23.52 1.40
N MET A 5 11.30 -23.42 2.64
CA MET A 5 10.79 -22.44 3.60
C MET A 5 11.13 -21.00 3.17
N ILE A 6 12.33 -20.79 2.62
CA ILE A 6 12.78 -19.49 2.10
C ILE A 6 11.95 -19.11 0.86
N ILE A 7 11.68 -20.07 -0.03
CA ILE A 7 10.83 -19.85 -1.21
C ILE A 7 9.42 -19.43 -0.80
N PHE A 8 8.82 -20.10 0.19
CA PHE A 8 7.48 -19.73 0.66
C PHE A 8 7.42 -18.34 1.28
N ILE A 9 8.40 -17.99 2.12
CA ILE A 9 8.48 -16.67 2.76
C ILE A 9 8.65 -15.57 1.71
N THR A 10 9.52 -15.79 0.72
CA THR A 10 9.76 -14.81 -0.35
C THR A 10 8.55 -14.65 -1.27
N LEU A 11 7.82 -15.74 -1.57
CA LEU A 11 6.59 -15.68 -2.35
C LEU A 11 5.48 -14.92 -1.61
N LEU A 12 5.32 -15.17 -0.31
CA LEU A 12 4.38 -14.43 0.55
C LEU A 12 4.71 -12.95 0.60
N ALA A 13 5.99 -12.61 0.79
CA ALA A 13 6.43 -11.22 0.79
C ALA A 13 6.13 -10.55 -0.56
N SER A 14 6.46 -11.20 -1.69
CA SER A 14 6.18 -10.68 -3.02
C SER A 14 4.69 -10.44 -3.26
N ALA A 15 3.84 -11.42 -2.91
CA ALA A 15 2.39 -11.28 -3.02
C ALA A 15 1.83 -10.17 -2.13
N PHE A 16 2.38 -10.00 -0.91
CA PHE A 16 1.98 -8.93 0.01
C PHE A 16 2.35 -7.55 -0.52
N PHE A 17 3.58 -7.35 -1.01
CA PHE A 17 4.01 -6.07 -1.59
C PHE A 17 3.19 -5.75 -2.84
N SER A 18 3.07 -6.68 -3.79
CA SER A 18 2.24 -6.46 -4.99
C SER A 18 0.76 -6.20 -4.67
N GLY A 19 0.19 -6.91 -3.69
CA GLY A 19 -1.19 -6.68 -3.24
C GLY A 19 -1.40 -5.30 -2.60
N MET A 20 -0.42 -4.80 -1.85
CA MET A 20 -0.47 -3.47 -1.24
C MET A 20 -0.37 -2.36 -2.29
N GLU A 21 0.44 -2.55 -3.34
CA GLU A 21 0.53 -1.64 -4.48
C GLU A 21 -0.82 -1.49 -5.19
N ILE A 22 -1.45 -2.63 -5.52
CA ILE A 22 -2.74 -2.66 -6.22
C ILE A 22 -3.84 -2.06 -5.34
N ALA A 23 -3.88 -2.39 -4.05
CA ALA A 23 -4.84 -1.81 -3.11
C ALA A 23 -4.69 -0.28 -2.99
N PHE A 24 -3.45 0.21 -2.96
CA PHE A 24 -3.16 1.64 -2.92
C PHE A 24 -3.57 2.34 -4.23
N VAL A 25 -3.27 1.77 -5.40
CA VAL A 25 -3.65 2.35 -6.69
C VAL A 25 -5.16 2.29 -6.94
N SER A 26 -5.83 1.25 -6.44
CA SER A 26 -7.27 1.07 -6.53
C SER A 26 -8.04 1.88 -5.46
N SER A 27 -7.33 2.53 -4.54
CA SER A 27 -7.96 3.34 -3.50
C SER A 27 -8.58 4.59 -4.10
N ASN A 28 -9.84 4.88 -3.73
CA ASN A 28 -10.54 6.04 -4.26
C ASN A 28 -10.12 7.31 -3.51
N ASN A 29 -9.42 8.22 -4.20
CA ASN A 29 -8.96 9.51 -3.66
C ASN A 29 -10.11 10.34 -3.09
N LEU A 30 -11.31 10.28 -3.70
CA LEU A 30 -12.49 10.97 -3.20
C LEU A 30 -12.94 10.45 -1.83
N LYS A 31 -12.88 9.13 -1.62
CA LYS A 31 -13.25 8.50 -0.35
C LYS A 31 -12.27 8.88 0.76
N ILE A 32 -10.98 8.97 0.40
CA ILE A 32 -9.90 9.39 1.30
C ILE A 32 -10.07 10.85 1.72
N GLU A 33 -10.40 11.74 0.79
CA GLU A 33 -10.65 13.16 1.08
C GLU A 33 -11.90 13.34 1.96
N LEU A 34 -12.94 12.52 1.74
CA LEU A 34 -14.14 12.47 2.58
C LEU A 34 -13.83 12.00 4.01
N ASP A 35 -13.04 10.92 4.16
CA ASP A 35 -12.63 10.42 5.47
C ASP A 35 -11.69 11.39 6.20
N ARG A 36 -10.84 12.11 5.45
CA ARG A 36 -10.02 13.21 5.97
C ARG A 36 -10.91 14.36 6.47
N SER A 37 -11.92 14.75 5.71
CA SER A 37 -12.88 15.79 6.11
C SER A 37 -13.74 15.37 7.30
N LYS A 38 -13.97 14.07 7.50
CA LYS A 38 -14.61 13.50 8.69
C LYS A 38 -13.68 13.37 9.90
N GLY A 39 -12.40 13.73 9.77
CA GLY A 39 -11.43 13.68 10.87
C GLY A 39 -10.88 12.29 11.17
N LEU A 40 -11.08 11.29 10.31
CA LEU A 40 -10.51 9.95 10.53
C LEU A 40 -9.00 9.97 10.31
N LEU A 41 -8.26 9.41 11.26
CA LEU A 41 -6.80 9.26 11.18
C LEU A 41 -6.39 8.48 9.92
N SER A 42 -7.15 7.45 9.54
CA SER A 42 -6.94 6.66 8.32
C SER A 42 -6.99 7.54 7.06
N GLY A 43 -7.97 8.43 6.95
CA GLY A 43 -8.08 9.37 5.83
C GLY A 43 -6.96 10.40 5.80
N LYS A 44 -6.50 10.87 6.96
CA LYS A 44 -5.38 11.83 7.06
C LYS A 44 -4.03 11.23 6.65
N ILE A 45 -3.77 10.00 7.08
CA ILE A 45 -2.57 9.24 6.72
C ILE A 45 -2.59 8.91 5.23
N LEU A 46 -3.70 8.33 4.77
CA LEU A 46 -3.84 7.89 3.39
C LEU A 46 -3.84 9.07 2.41
N SER A 47 -4.43 10.22 2.75
CA SER A 47 -4.38 11.45 1.96
C SER A 47 -2.95 11.99 1.79
N ARG A 48 -2.09 11.89 2.80
CA ARG A 48 -0.68 12.25 2.68
C ARG A 48 0.08 11.35 1.70
N PHE A 49 -0.17 10.04 1.75
CA PHE A 49 0.43 9.11 0.80
C PHE A 49 -0.12 9.32 -0.62
N ASN A 50 -1.41 9.65 -0.75
CA ASN A 50 -2.06 9.90 -2.02
C ASN A 50 -1.67 11.24 -2.68
N GLN A 51 -1.03 12.17 -1.97
CA GLN A 51 -0.46 13.37 -2.59
C GLN A 51 0.73 13.05 -3.52
N HIS A 52 1.44 11.93 -3.28
CA HIS A 52 2.58 11.50 -4.09
C HIS A 52 2.51 10.00 -4.36
N PRO A 53 1.53 9.53 -5.15
CA PRO A 53 1.35 8.10 -5.41
C PRO A 53 2.60 7.49 -6.06
N SER A 54 3.28 8.24 -6.93
CA SER A 54 4.54 7.83 -7.56
C SER A 54 5.68 7.56 -6.58
N LYS A 55 5.75 8.28 -5.44
CA LYS A 55 6.77 8.03 -4.40
C LYS A 55 6.44 6.81 -3.57
N PHE A 56 5.15 6.53 -3.33
CA PHE A 56 4.73 5.36 -2.55
C PHE A 56 4.88 4.07 -3.37
N ILE A 57 4.43 4.09 -4.62
CA ILE A 57 4.62 3.00 -5.58
C ILE A 57 6.11 2.76 -5.82
N GLY A 58 6.90 3.84 -5.99
CA GLY A 58 8.36 3.73 -6.14
C GLY A 58 9.06 3.15 -4.91
N ALA A 59 8.60 3.42 -3.69
CA ALA A 59 9.14 2.82 -2.47
C ALA A 59 8.69 1.36 -2.23
N LEU A 60 7.63 0.92 -2.92
CA LEU A 60 7.16 -0.46 -2.90
C LEU A 60 7.82 -1.32 -3.99
N LEU A 61 8.22 -0.69 -5.11
CA LEU A 61 8.86 -1.33 -6.27
C LEU A 61 10.40 -1.35 -6.21
N LEU A 62 11.02 -0.44 -5.45
CA LEU A 62 12.48 -0.35 -5.24
C LEU A 62 12.92 -1.27 -4.09
#